data_AF-A0A2D5XHZ2-F1
#
_entry.id   AF-A0A2D5XHZ2-F1
#
_cell.length_a   1.000
_cell.length_b   1.000
_cell.length_c   1.000
_cell.angle_alpha   90.00
_cell.angle_beta   90.00
_cell.angle_gamma   90.00
#
_symmetry.space_group_name_H-M   'P 1'
#
loop_
_entity.id
_entity.type
_entity.pdbx_description
1 polymer ?
#
loop_
_entity_poly.entity_id
_entity_poly.type
_entity_poly.pdbx_seq_one_letter_code
_entity_poly.pdbx_strand_id
1 'polypeptide(L)'
;FGGVEEARLAALKDGVTTGGGDYGRIDAKLDRVQGSNAWLTVSLKEGRNREVRKVMEYLGLQVNRLIRIAYGPFQLGRLGRGQLARVPAKVLREQLALEAIKPKDERVNIRAQKII
;
A
#
# COMPACT_ATOMS: atom_id res chain seq x y z
N PHE A 1 19.58 -20.11 -2.85
CA PHE A 1 18.32 -19.36 -2.61
C PHE A 1 17.76 -19.83 -1.28
N GLY A 2 17.68 -18.95 -0.28
CA GLY A 2 17.18 -19.30 1.05
C GLY A 2 15.68 -19.60 1.00
N GLY A 3 15.26 -20.67 1.68
CA GLY A 3 13.84 -20.96 1.85
C GLY A 3 13.16 -19.87 2.69
N VAL A 4 11.88 -19.62 2.42
CA VAL A 4 11.09 -18.72 3.27
C VAL A 4 10.70 -19.48 4.53
N GLU A 5 11.20 -19.03 5.67
CA GLU A 5 10.81 -19.55 6.98
C GLU A 5 9.72 -18.66 7.59
N GLU A 6 8.54 -19.23 7.84
CA GLU A 6 7.42 -18.51 8.42
C GLU A 6 7.74 -17.92 9.80
N ALA A 7 8.59 -18.57 10.59
CA ALA A 7 9.04 -18.07 11.89
C ALA A 7 9.79 -16.73 11.76
N ARG A 8 10.64 -16.58 10.74
CA ARG A 8 11.35 -15.32 10.46
C ARG A 8 10.42 -14.21 9.99
N LEU A 9 9.37 -14.55 9.25
CA LEU A 9 8.33 -13.59 8.88
C LEU A 9 7.51 -13.15 10.09
N ALA A 10 7.19 -14.09 11.00
CA ALA A 10 6.41 -13.81 12.20
C ALA A 10 7.13 -12.84 13.15
N ALA A 11 8.46 -12.94 13.26
CA ALA A 11 9.28 -12.07 14.09
C ALA A 11 9.23 -10.59 13.67
N LEU A 12 8.87 -10.29 12.41
CA LEU A 12 8.73 -8.91 11.93
C LEU A 12 7.61 -8.11 12.63
N LYS A 13 6.67 -8.81 13.31
CA LYS A 13 5.58 -8.17 14.05
C LYS A 13 6.06 -7.30 15.20
N ASP A 14 7.22 -7.61 15.76
CA ASP A 14 7.81 -6.88 16.87
C ASP A 14 8.70 -5.71 16.42
N GLY A 15 8.83 -5.52 15.10
CA GLY A 15 9.79 -4.59 14.50
C GLY A 15 11.13 -5.26 14.22
N VAL A 16 11.98 -4.57 13.46
CA VAL A 16 13.29 -5.09 13.08
C VAL A 16 14.32 -3.98 12.94
N THR A 17 15.47 -4.16 13.58
CA THR A 17 16.64 -3.30 13.40
C THR A 17 17.57 -3.91 12.37
N THR A 18 17.99 -3.11 11.40
CA THR A 18 18.92 -3.52 10.34
C THR A 18 20.03 -2.49 10.17
N GLY A 19 21.08 -2.79 9.41
CA GLY A 19 22.08 -1.80 9.01
C GLY A 19 21.52 -0.59 8.23
N GLY A 20 20.27 -0.69 7.74
CA GLY A 20 19.55 0.40 7.08
C GLY A 20 18.63 1.22 7.99
N GLY A 21 18.66 0.97 9.31
CA GLY A 21 17.84 1.63 10.33
C GLY A 21 16.80 0.72 10.98
N ASP A 22 16.03 1.31 11.90
CA ASP A 22 14.95 0.64 12.64
C ASP A 22 13.64 0.72 11.89
N TYR A 23 12.99 -0.43 11.74
CA TYR A 23 11.66 -0.54 11.14
C TYR A 23 10.67 -0.99 12.21
N GLY A 24 9.50 -0.37 12.20
CA GLY A 24 8.40 -0.71 13.08
C GLY A 24 7.78 -2.06 12.73
N ARG A 25 6.64 -2.32 13.36
CA ARG A 25 5.87 -3.55 13.12
C ARG A 25 5.54 -3.75 11.64
N ILE A 26 5.91 -4.91 11.12
CA ILE A 26 5.57 -5.37 9.78
C ILE A 26 4.84 -6.71 9.90
N ASP A 27 3.64 -6.80 9.32
CA ASP A 27 2.91 -8.05 9.22
C ASP A 27 3.21 -8.69 7.86
N ALA A 28 3.97 -9.80 7.86
CA ALA A 28 4.28 -10.57 6.65
C ALA A 28 3.67 -11.97 6.74
N LYS A 29 3.07 -12.43 5.64
CA LYS A 29 2.46 -13.75 5.51
C LYS A 29 2.95 -14.43 4.25
N LEU A 30 3.29 -15.72 4.36
CA LEU A 30 3.53 -16.59 3.22
C LEU A 30 2.19 -17.05 2.63
N ASP A 31 1.95 -16.72 1.37
CA ASP A 31 0.70 -17.10 0.68
C ASP A 31 0.88 -18.40 -0.10
N ARG A 32 2.00 -18.54 -0.82
CA ARG A 32 2.31 -19.71 -1.63
C ARG A 32 3.80 -19.81 -1.94
N VAL A 33 4.32 -21.02 -2.02
CA VAL A 33 5.62 -21.33 -2.61
C VAL A 33 5.41 -21.98 -3.98
N GLN A 34 6.16 -21.54 -4.99
CA GLN A 34 6.12 -22.07 -6.34
C GLN A 34 7.54 -22.18 -6.91
N GLY A 35 8.08 -23.41 -6.89
CA GLY A 35 9.48 -23.66 -7.24
C GLY A 35 10.41 -22.81 -6.38
N SER A 36 11.28 -22.03 -7.02
CA SER A 36 12.22 -21.14 -6.34
C SER A 36 11.64 -19.78 -5.91
N ASN A 37 10.34 -19.53 -6.14
CA ASN A 37 9.68 -18.27 -5.82
C ASN A 37 8.67 -18.44 -4.70
N ALA A 38 8.49 -17.40 -3.88
CA ALA A 38 7.45 -17.32 -2.87
C ALA A 38 6.62 -16.05 -3.04
N TRP A 39 5.31 -16.19 -2.84
CA TRP A 39 4.36 -15.09 -2.81
C TRP A 39 4.10 -14.72 -1.36
N LEU A 40 4.32 -13.44 -1.04
CA LEU A 40 4.17 -12.88 0.28
C LEU A 40 3.19 -11.72 0.26
N THR A 41 2.30 -11.68 1.24
CA THR A 41 1.51 -10.49 1.57
C THR A 41 2.19 -9.77 2.72
N VAL A 42 2.51 -8.49 2.51
CA VAL A 42 3.22 -7.66 3.49
C VAL A 42 2.41 -6.41 3.77
N SER A 43 2.15 -6.14 5.04
CA SER A 43 1.43 -4.96 5.54
C SER A 43 2.32 -4.15 6.46
N LEU A 44 2.29 -2.84 6.28
CA LEU A 44 3.16 -1.86 6.94
C LEU A 44 2.36 -0.59 7.22
N LYS A 45 2.67 0.07 8.33
CA LYS A 45 2.03 1.33 8.75
C LYS A 45 2.85 2.56 8.36
N GLU A 46 4.17 2.41 8.26
CA GLU A 46 5.08 3.43 7.76
C GLU A 46 5.36 3.22 6.26
N GLY A 47 6.18 4.07 5.64
CA GLY A 47 6.44 4.01 4.20
C GLY A 47 7.83 4.48 3.86
N ARG A 48 8.85 3.97 4.56
CA ARG A 48 10.24 4.42 4.38
C ARG A 48 10.79 3.98 3.02
N ASN A 49 11.78 4.72 2.52
CA ASN A 49 12.36 4.46 1.21
C ASN A 49 12.91 3.02 1.12
N ARG A 50 12.31 2.22 0.23
CA ARG A 50 12.63 0.81 -0.05
C ARG A 50 12.55 -0.14 1.15
N GLU A 51 11.74 0.22 2.15
CA GLU A 51 11.58 -0.54 3.40
C GLU A 51 11.37 -2.05 3.20
N VAL A 52 10.35 -2.45 2.44
CA VAL A 52 10.06 -3.88 2.18
C VAL A 52 11.28 -4.60 1.59
N ARG A 53 12.01 -3.96 0.68
CA ARG A 53 13.18 -4.59 0.04
C ARG A 53 14.32 -4.75 1.03
N LYS A 54 14.59 -3.73 1.85
CA LYS A 54 15.65 -3.75 2.86
C LYS A 54 15.39 -4.80 3.95
N VAL A 55 14.14 -4.91 4.42
CA VAL A 55 13.76 -5.90 5.43
C VAL A 55 13.83 -7.32 4.87
N MET A 56 13.38 -7.55 3.64
CA MET A 56 13.49 -8.88 3.02
C MET A 56 14.94 -9.27 2.76
N GLU A 57 15.78 -8.33 2.31
CA GLU A 57 17.22 -8.54 2.13
C GLU A 57 17.92 -8.90 3.45
N TYR A 58 17.55 -8.24 4.54
CA TYR A 58 18.00 -8.60 5.89
C TYR A 58 17.63 -10.04 6.27
N LEU A 59 16.47 -10.54 5.83
CA LEU A 59 16.08 -11.95 6.00
C LEU A 59 16.77 -12.91 5.01
N GLY A 60 17.63 -12.41 4.13
CA GLY A 60 18.30 -13.18 3.08
C GLY A 60 17.39 -13.50 1.88
N LEU A 61 16.30 -12.75 1.71
CA LEU A 61 15.32 -12.93 0.65
C LEU A 61 15.46 -11.83 -0.41
N GLN A 62 15.49 -12.21 -1.69
CA GLN A 62 15.55 -11.27 -2.81
C GLN A 62 14.15 -10.97 -3.35
N VAL A 63 13.81 -9.68 -3.46
CA VAL A 63 12.50 -9.24 -3.97
C VAL A 63 12.53 -9.03 -5.48
N ASN A 64 11.97 -10.00 -6.22
CA ASN A 64 11.86 -9.92 -7.69
C ASN A 64 10.76 -8.95 -8.15
N ARG A 65 9.58 -9.01 -7.49
CA ARG A 65 8.41 -8.21 -7.83
C ARG A 65 7.78 -7.66 -6.55
N LEU A 66 7.45 -6.38 -6.55
CA LEU A 66 6.75 -5.71 -5.47
C LEU A 66 5.58 -4.93 -6.07
N ILE A 67 4.36 -5.29 -5.67
CA ILE A 67 3.13 -4.63 -6.11
C ILE A 67 2.38 -4.22 -4.87
N ARG A 68 1.99 -2.95 -4.80
CA ARG A 68 1.09 -2.47 -3.76
C ARG A 68 -0.35 -2.78 -4.17
N ILE A 69 -0.99 -3.70 -3.45
CA ILE A 69 -2.35 -4.16 -3.73
C ILE A 69 -3.42 -3.38 -2.95
N ALA A 70 -3.03 -2.66 -1.90
CA ALA A 70 -3.92 -1.85 -1.08
C ALA A 70 -3.17 -0.66 -0.47
N TYR A 71 -3.93 0.37 -0.12
CA TYR A 71 -3.45 1.52 0.64
C TYR A 71 -4.56 2.01 1.57
N GLY A 72 -4.36 1.88 2.88
CA GLY A 72 -5.40 2.11 3.86
C GLY A 72 -6.64 1.26 3.54
N PRO A 73 -7.84 1.86 3.45
CA PRO A 73 -9.07 1.12 3.15
C PRO A 73 -9.27 0.84 1.64
N PHE A 74 -8.40 1.35 0.78
CA PHE A 74 -8.57 1.23 -0.67
C PHE A 74 -7.79 0.03 -1.22
N GLN A 75 -8.45 -0.80 -2.02
CA GLN A 75 -7.85 -1.94 -2.70
C GLN A 75 -7.68 -1.65 -4.19
N LEU A 76 -6.64 -2.22 -4.80
CA LEU A 76 -6.38 -2.12 -6.24
C LEU A 76 -7.46 -2.82 -7.07
N GLY A 77 -8.04 -3.91 -6.55
CA GLY A 77 -9.10 -4.66 -7.21
C GLY A 77 -8.67 -5.19 -8.58
N ARG A 78 -9.48 -4.90 -9.61
CA ARG A 78 -9.25 -5.34 -11.01
C ARG A 78 -8.59 -4.27 -11.87
N LEU A 79 -8.09 -3.19 -11.27
CA LEU A 79 -7.53 -2.06 -12.02
C LEU A 79 -6.22 -2.48 -12.70
N GLY A 80 -6.18 -2.31 -14.02
CA GLY A 80 -5.00 -2.60 -14.83
C GLY A 80 -3.87 -1.59 -14.61
N ARG A 81 -2.68 -1.95 -15.06
CA ARG A 81 -1.50 -1.06 -14.98
C ARG A 81 -1.76 0.21 -15.78
N GLY A 82 -1.52 1.38 -15.16
CA GLY A 82 -1.73 2.70 -15.80
C GLY A 82 -3.18 3.17 -15.86
N GLN A 83 -4.15 2.36 -15.42
CA GLN A 83 -5.54 2.77 -15.37
C GLN A 83 -5.83 3.61 -14.11
N LEU A 84 -6.88 4.42 -14.19
CA LEU A 84 -7.39 5.23 -13.09
C LEU A 84 -8.87 4.91 -12.88
N ALA A 85 -9.27 4.79 -11.62
CA ALA A 85 -10.66 4.71 -11.23
C ALA A 85 -10.96 5.79 -10.18
N ARG A 86 -12.07 6.49 -10.35
CA ARG A 86 -12.54 7.47 -9.35
C ARG A 86 -13.18 6.73 -8.18
N VAL A 87 -12.75 7.07 -6.97
CA VAL A 87 -13.44 6.63 -5.74
C VAL A 87 -14.71 7.48 -5.56
N PRO A 88 -15.90 6.87 -5.43
CA PRO A 88 -17.13 7.62 -5.15
C PRO A 88 -17.03 8.39 -3.83
N ALA A 89 -17.56 9.62 -3.80
CA ALA A 89 -17.46 10.49 -2.62
C ALA A 89 -18.13 9.90 -1.36
N LYS A 90 -19.16 9.06 -1.55
CA LYS A 90 -19.81 8.32 -0.44
C LYS A 90 -18.83 7.35 0.21
N VAL A 91 -18.17 6.50 -0.59
CA VAL A 91 -17.17 5.52 -0.14
C VAL A 91 -16.01 6.22 0.55
N LEU A 92 -15.55 7.35 0.00
CA LEU A 92 -14.47 8.13 0.61
C LEU A 92 -14.82 8.59 2.03
N ARG A 93 -16.05 9.09 2.23
CA ARG A 93 -16.53 9.56 3.54
C ARG A 93 -16.67 8.41 4.54
N GLU A 94 -17.27 7.31 4.11
CA GLU A 94 -17.50 6.11 4.94
C GLU A 94 -16.17 5.47 5.38
N GLN A 95 -15.21 5.33 4.47
CA GLN A 95 -13.97 4.61 4.74
C GLN A 95 -12.90 5.44 5.46
N LEU A 96 -12.89 6.76 5.29
CA LEU A 96 -11.91 7.64 5.91
C LEU A 96 -12.42 8.34 7.16
N ALA A 97 -13.67 8.07 7.59
CA ALA A 97 -14.33 8.78 8.68
C ALA A 97 -14.19 10.31 8.55
N LEU A 98 -14.25 10.81 7.30
CA LEU A 98 -14.18 12.24 7.00
C LEU A 98 -15.54 12.89 7.29
N GLU A 99 -15.91 12.95 8.57
CA GLU A 99 -17.04 13.75 9.05
C GLU A 99 -16.71 15.25 9.02
N ALA A 100 -16.37 15.84 7.86
CA ALA A 100 -16.18 17.29 7.80
C ALA A 100 -16.14 17.95 6.41
N ILE A 101 -15.94 17.22 5.31
CA ILE A 101 -15.78 17.91 4.00
C ILE A 101 -17.16 18.14 3.38
N LYS A 102 -17.81 19.23 3.81
CA LYS A 102 -18.97 19.81 3.11
C LYS A 102 -18.52 20.19 1.69
N PRO A 103 -19.20 19.74 0.63
CA PRO A 103 -18.89 20.21 -0.70
C PRO A 103 -19.09 21.73 -0.73
N LYS A 104 -18.05 22.48 -1.12
CA LYS A 104 -18.23 23.89 -1.51
C LYS A 104 -18.98 23.86 -2.83
N ASP A 105 -20.28 24.13 -2.80
CA ASP A 105 -21.08 24.35 -4.00
C ASP A 105 -20.55 25.61 -4.70
N GLU A 106 -19.59 25.44 -5.60
CA GLU A 106 -19.09 26.51 -6.43
C GLU A 106 -19.77 26.41 -7.79
N ARG A 107 -21.05 26.80 -7.83
CA ARG A 107 -21.64 27.31 -9.07
C ARG A 107 -20.97 28.65 -9.36
N VAL A 108 -19.81 28.62 -10.04
CA VAL A 108 -19.26 29.83 -10.67
C VAL A 108 -20.25 30.23 -11.76
N ASN A 109 -21.06 31.26 -11.46
CA ASN A 109 -21.98 31.83 -12.41
C ASN A 109 -21.17 32.68 -13.39
N ILE A 110 -20.59 32.06 -14.42
CA ILE A 110 -19.89 32.78 -15.49
C ILE A 110 -20.97 33.47 -16.31
N ARG A 111 -21.27 34.74 -15.97
CA ARG A 111 -22.09 35.60 -16.82
C ARG A 111 -21.37 35.77 -18.16
N ALA A 112 -21.80 35.02 -19.17
CA ALA A 112 -21.43 35.31 -20.55
C ALA A 112 -22.11 36.62 -20.94
N GLN A 113 -21.38 37.72 -20.88
CA GLN A 113 -21.79 38.98 -21.52
C GLN A 113 -21.58 38.82 -23.03
N LYS A 114 -22.71 38.71 -23.72
CA LYS A 114 -22.82 38.79 -25.18
C LYS A 114 -22.49 40.23 -25.57
N ILE A 115 -21.33 40.45 -26.16
CA ILE A 115 -21.01 41.72 -26.84
C ILE A 115 -21.52 41.57 -28.28
N ILE A 116 -22.35 42.53 -28.68
CA ILE A 116 -22.83 42.74 -30.06
C ILE A 116 -21.70 43.35 -30.87
#